data_AF-A0A348Z2X6-F1
#
_entry.id   AF-A0A348Z2X6-F1
#
_cell.length_a   1.000
_cell.length_b   1.000
_cell.length_c   1.000
_cell.angle_alpha   90.00
_cell.angle_beta   90.00
_cell.angle_gamma   90.00
#
_symmetry.space_group_name_H-M   'P 1'
#
loop_
_entity.id
_entity.type
_entity.pdbx_description
1 polymer ?
#
loop_
_entity_poly.entity_id
_entity_poly.type
_entity_poly.pdbx_seq_one_letter_code
_entity_poly.pdbx_strand_id
1 'polypeptide(L)' 'EDISRIDLIIRWGSRRRLSGFLPIQSVYSDFYVIDTYWPDFTSTDFYNALDWYNEQDVTLGG' A
#
# COMPACT_ATOMS: atom_id res chain seq x y z
N GLU A 1 -14.08 12.67 15.84
CA GLU A 1 -14.35 12.04 14.53
C GLU A 1 -13.42 10.86 14.39
N ASP A 2 -13.92 9.73 13.91
CA ASP A 2 -13.11 8.53 13.70
C ASP A 2 -12.36 8.68 12.38
N ILE A 3 -11.03 8.63 12.43
CA ILE A 3 -10.21 8.76 11.22
C ILE A 3 -10.16 7.37 10.58
N SER A 4 -10.72 7.23 9.38
CA SER A 4 -10.62 5.99 8.61
C SER A 4 -9.16 5.62 8.40
N ARG A 5 -8.80 4.39 8.76
CA ARG A 5 -7.48 3.83 8.51
C ARG A 5 -7.33 3.50 7.03
N ILE A 6 -6.08 3.48 6.58
CA ILE A 6 -5.71 2.94 5.27
C ILE A 6 -5.24 1.51 5.52
N ASP A 7 -5.77 0.56 4.76
CA ASP A 7 -5.39 -0.84 4.90
C ASP A 7 -4.24 -1.23 3.96
N LEU A 8 -4.23 -0.68 2.74
CA LEU A 8 -3.20 -0.95 1.73
C LEU A 8 -2.72 0.34 1.07
N ILE A 9 -1.40 0.50 0.97
CA ILE A 9 -0.74 1.56 0.21
C ILE A 9 0.04 0.93 -0.94
N ILE A 10 -0.40 1.23 -2.17
CA ILE A 10 0.29 0.85 -3.40
C ILE A 10 1.16 2.02 -3.86
N ARG A 11 2.46 1.79 -4.05
CA ARG A 11 3.43 2.82 -4.43
C ARG A 11 4.24 2.41 -5.65
N TRP A 12 4.12 3.20 -6.71
CA TRP A 12 4.97 3.08 -7.90
C TRP A 12 6.35 3.71 -7.72
N GLY A 13 7.31 3.14 -8.43
CA GLY A 13 8.72 3.48 -8.40
C GLY A 13 9.47 2.75 -7.29
N SER A 14 10.76 2.54 -7.54
CA SER A 14 11.69 1.78 -6.70
C SER A 14 11.97 2.32 -5.29
N ARG A 15 11.31 3.41 -4.87
CA ARG A 15 11.56 4.04 -3.56
C ARG A 15 10.62 3.52 -2.49
N ARG A 16 11.18 2.89 -1.46
CA ARG A 16 10.45 2.36 -0.28
C ARG A 16 10.46 3.36 0.86
N ARG A 17 9.56 4.34 0.82
CA ARG A 17 9.41 5.37 1.87
C ARG A 17 7.97 5.87 1.90
N LEU A 18 7.53 6.39 3.03
CA LEU A 18 6.23 7.06 3.13
C LEU A 18 6.24 8.47 2.51
N SER A 19 7.38 9.17 2.63
CA SER A 19 7.53 10.57 2.21
C SER A 19 6.49 11.54 2.80
N GLY A 20 6.01 11.27 4.03
CA GLY A 20 5.01 12.11 4.70
C GLY A 20 3.56 11.88 4.25
N PHE A 21 3.29 10.81 3.49
CA PHE A 21 1.94 10.47 3.06
C PHE A 21 1.10 9.94 4.24
N LEU A 22 0.15 10.76 4.70
CA LEU A 22 -0.89 10.41 5.68
C LEU A 22 -0.39 9.54 6.86
N PRO A 23 0.51 10.07 7.70
CA PRO A 23 1.23 9.28 8.71
C PRO A 23 0.32 8.65 9.78
N ILE A 24 -0.79 9.29 10.15
CA ILE A 24 -1.73 8.74 11.15
C ILE A 24 -2.57 7.62 10.54
N GLN A 25 -3.04 7.80 9.32
CA GLN A 25 -3.86 6.80 8.63
C GLN A 25 -3.07 5.56 8.20
N SER A 26 -1.74 5.70 8.04
CA SER A 26 -0.86 4.65 7.51
C SER A 26 -0.17 3.79 8.57
N VAL A 27 -0.45 4.00 9.86
CA VAL A 27 0.24 3.32 10.97
C VAL A 27 0.22 1.79 10.87
N TYR A 28 -0.88 1.25 10.34
CA TYR A 28 -1.09 -0.21 10.20
C TYR A 28 -1.35 -0.62 8.75
N SER A 29 -1.01 0.22 7.77
CA SER A 29 -1.19 -0.13 6.36
C SER A 29 -0.11 -1.09 5.89
N ASP A 30 -0.50 -2.05 5.06
CA ASP A 30 0.45 -2.81 4.25
C ASP A 30 1.00 -1.96 3.11
N PHE A 31 2.27 -2.20 2.77
CA PHE A 31 2.98 -1.49 1.71
C PHE A 31 3.31 -2.40 0.54
N TYR A 32 2.65 -2.17 -0.58
CA TYR A 32 2.97 -2.84 -1.84
C TYR A 32 3.73 -1.87 -2.76
N VAL A 33 5.00 -2.17 -3.05
CA VAL A 33 5.86 -1.32 -3.87
C VAL A 33 6.10 -1.96 -5.23
N ILE A 34 5.84 -1.19 -6.27
CA ILE A 34 5.95 -1.62 -7.67
C ILE A 34 7.12 -0.87 -8.29
N ASP A 35 8.08 -1.61 -8.86
CA ASP A 35 9.31 -1.00 -9.40
C ASP A 35 9.08 -0.20 -10.69
N THR A 36 7.98 -0.44 -11.41
CA THR A 36 7.58 0.34 -12.59
C THR A 36 7.18 1.77 -12.20
N TYR A 37 7.33 2.70 -13.13
CA TYR A 37 6.92 4.08 -12.90
C TYR A 37 5.43 4.25 -13.15
N TRP A 38 4.84 5.26 -12.50
CA TRP A 38 3.42 5.59 -12.64
C TRP A 38 2.93 5.75 -14.10
N PRO A 39 3.68 6.35 -15.04
CA PRO A 39 3.25 6.45 -16.43
C PRO A 39 3.06 5.09 -17.12
N ASP A 40 3.73 4.05 -16.63
CA ASP A 40 3.67 2.68 -17.17
C ASP A 40 2.62 1.82 -16.44
N PHE A 41 1.70 2.45 -15.70
CA PHE A 41 0.66 1.78 -14.93
C PHE A 41 -0.20 0.85 -15.81
N THR A 42 -0.40 -0.38 -15.32
CA THR A 42 -1.38 -1.32 -15.87
C THR A 42 -2.42 -1.71 -14.82
N SER A 43 -3.64 -2.03 -15.23
CA SER A 43 -4.66 -2.55 -14.30
C SER A 43 -4.23 -3.84 -13.62
N THR A 44 -3.44 -4.67 -14.31
CA THR A 44 -2.84 -5.89 -13.76
C THR A 44 -2.00 -5.60 -12.52
N ASP A 45 -1.24 -4.50 -12.50
CA ASP A 45 -0.43 -4.12 -11.34
C ASP A 45 -1.28 -3.88 -10.08
N PHE A 46 -2.45 -3.26 -10.27
CA PHE A 46 -3.41 -3.04 -9.19
C PHE A 46 -4.02 -4.36 -8.68
N TYR A 47 -4.43 -5.25 -9.59
CA TYR A 47 -4.98 -6.55 -9.20
C TYR A 47 -3.95 -7.43 -8.51
N ASN A 48 -2.70 -7.45 -8.99
CA ASN A 48 -1.61 -8.15 -8.33
C ASN A 48 -1.38 -7.64 -6.90
N ALA A 49 -1.46 -6.32 -6.68
CA ALA A 49 -1.34 -5.74 -5.36
C ALA A 49 -2.50 -6.16 -4.43
N LEU A 50 -3.71 -6.26 -4.98
CA LEU A 50 -4.89 -6.70 -4.23
C LEU A 50 -4.81 -8.20 -3.89
N ASP A 51 -4.40 -9.03 -4.84
CA ASP A 51 -4.20 -10.47 -4.62
C ASP A 51 -3.12 -10.71 -3.56
N TRP A 52 -2.00 -9.98 -3.67
CA TRP A 52 -0.95 -10.01 -2.65
C TRP A 52 -1.48 -9.59 -1.27
N TYR A 53 -2.29 -8.53 -1.19
CA TYR A 53 -2.88 -8.07 0.06
C TYR A 53 -3.82 -9.11 0.68
N ASN A 54 -4.60 -9.83 -0.14
CA ASN A 54 -5.48 -10.91 0.34
C ASN A 54 -4.72 -12.09 0.95
N GLU A 55 -3.45 -12.28 0.60
CA GLU A 55 -2.57 -13.30 1.19
C GLU A 55 -1.89 -12.84 2.48
N GLN A 56 -1.90 -11.54 2.79
CA GLN A 56 -1.28 -11.03 4.01
C GLN A 56 -2.19 -11.32 5.20
N ASP A 57 -1.58 -11.77 6.30
CA ASP A 57 -2.31 -11.95 7.55
C ASP A 57 -2.64 -10.58 8.13
N VAL A 58 -3.88 -10.40 8.56
CA VAL A 58 -4.29 -9.16 9.24
C VAL A 58 -3.74 -9.21 10.66
N THR A 59 -2.48 -8.82 10.82
CA THR A 59 -1.88 -8.70 12.15
C THR A 59 -2.49 -7.49 12.86
N LEU A 60 -3.60 -7.71 13.55
CA LEU A 60 -4.25 -6.71 14.42
C LEU A 60 -3.52 -6.52 15.76
N GLY A 61 -2.41 -7.22 15.98
CA GLY A 61 -1.63 -7.15 17.21
C GLY A 61 -0.16 -7.41 16.93
N GLY A 62 0.69 -6.57 17.51
CA GLY A 62 1.99 -7.06 17.97
C GLY A 62 1.83 -8.02 19.13
#